data_AF-A0A6P2BXR8-F1
#
_entry.id   AF-A0A6P2BXR8-F1
#
_cell.length_a   1.000
_cell.length_b   1.000
_cell.length_c   1.000
_cell.angle_alpha   90.00
_cell.angle_beta   90.00
_cell.angle_gamma   90.00
#
_symmetry.space_group_name_H-M   'P 1'
#
loop_
_entity.id
_entity.type
_entity.pdbx_description
1 polymer ?
#
loop_
_entity_poly.entity_id
_entity_poly.type
_entity_poly.pdbx_seq_one_letter_code
_entity_poly.pdbx_strand_id
1 'polypeptide(L)'
;MSHDLLQALAIFAAGLAAGTINTVVGSGTLITFPTLLAFGYPPVVANVSNNVGLVPGGVSGAVGYRAELKGQRRRVIRLGAASLCGGLVGAILLLVLPAAAFKEIVPALIGIALVMVVFQPRLSKWVAARQAAQSGGADGPDGPGAAGGSTAVDGGPTAVDGGPTALAGSSTAADGGSGTVGVVTPVATQTIVQVGGPVLWVLVFLSGVYGGYFGAAQGVLLLGLMGVAFTDSMQRINATKNVLAGLVNGVAAVVFIVAGHVNWGVAGLIAAGSILGGQVGARVGRKLPPWGLRVLIVCVGTAALVKLLA
;
A
#
# COMPACT_ATOMS: atom_id res chain seq x y z
N MET A 1 -16.20 16.88 33.34
CA MET A 1 -15.59 15.61 33.81
C MET A 1 -16.02 14.39 32.98
N SER A 2 -17.29 13.96 32.94
CA SER A 2 -17.69 12.78 32.14
C SER A 2 -17.53 12.98 30.63
N HIS A 3 -17.87 14.16 30.12
CA HIS A 3 -17.70 14.51 28.69
C HIS A 3 -16.22 14.56 28.26
N ASP A 4 -15.33 15.12 29.10
CA ASP A 4 -13.90 15.25 28.78
C ASP A 4 -13.21 13.88 28.71
N LEU A 5 -13.57 12.95 29.61
CA LEU A 5 -13.03 11.59 29.61
C LEU A 5 -13.51 10.81 28.39
N LEU A 6 -14.79 10.90 28.04
CA LEU A 6 -15.33 10.22 26.86
C LEU A 6 -14.66 10.72 25.58
N GLN A 7 -14.44 12.03 25.46
CA GLN A 7 -13.71 12.64 24.35
C GLN A 7 -12.27 12.12 24.29
N ALA A 8 -11.56 12.09 25.41
CA ALA A 8 -10.19 11.58 25.46
C ALA A 8 -10.10 10.11 25.04
N LEU A 9 -11.00 9.27 25.55
CA LEU A 9 -11.09 7.85 25.21
C LEU A 9 -11.42 7.63 23.72
N ALA A 10 -12.34 8.40 23.16
CA ALA A 10 -12.71 8.32 21.75
C ALA A 10 -11.55 8.74 20.83
N ILE A 11 -10.83 9.82 21.17
CA ILE A 11 -9.66 10.28 20.39
C ILE A 11 -8.53 9.26 20.48
N PHE A 12 -8.27 8.70 21.67
CA PHE A 12 -7.29 7.63 21.84
C PHE A 12 -7.65 6.38 21.02
N ALA A 13 -8.91 5.94 21.08
CA ALA A 13 -9.41 4.81 20.30
C ALA A 13 -9.32 5.06 18.79
N ALA A 14 -9.64 6.27 18.34
CA ALA A 14 -9.44 6.69 16.96
C ALA A 14 -7.96 6.65 16.56
N GLY A 15 -7.06 7.11 17.44
CA GLY A 15 -5.61 7.00 17.26
C GLY A 15 -5.15 5.55 17.12
N LEU A 16 -5.64 4.65 17.97
CA LEU A 16 -5.36 3.21 17.91
C LEU A 16 -5.82 2.60 16.59
N ALA A 17 -7.08 2.85 16.20
CA ALA A 17 -7.60 2.40 14.92
C ALA A 17 -6.77 2.95 13.75
N ALA A 18 -6.44 4.25 13.77
CA ALA A 18 -5.67 4.91 12.73
C ALA A 18 -4.25 4.35 12.60
N GLY A 19 -3.56 4.05 13.71
CA GLY A 19 -2.25 3.40 13.69
C GLY A 19 -2.29 2.02 13.03
N THR A 20 -3.30 1.21 13.38
CA THR A 20 -3.52 -0.10 12.76
C THR A 20 -3.83 0.03 11.27
N ILE A 21 -4.75 0.92 10.92
CA ILE A 21 -5.19 1.15 9.54
C ILE A 21 -4.06 1.72 8.68
N ASN A 22 -3.23 2.65 9.17
CA ASN A 22 -2.14 3.21 8.38
C ASN A 22 -1.12 2.14 7.97
N THR A 23 -0.82 1.23 8.89
CA THR A 23 0.11 0.13 8.68
C THR A 23 -0.39 -0.85 7.61
N VAL A 24 -1.69 -1.12 7.57
CA VAL A 24 -2.31 -2.14 6.68
C VAL A 24 -2.83 -1.53 5.38
N VAL A 25 -3.67 -0.50 5.47
CA VAL A 25 -4.42 0.11 4.36
C VAL A 25 -3.82 1.47 3.95
N GLY A 26 -3.44 2.31 4.93
CA GLY A 26 -2.90 3.66 4.67
C GLY A 26 -3.96 4.76 4.62
N SER A 27 -4.94 4.72 5.52
CA SER A 27 -6.10 5.63 5.51
C SER A 27 -6.55 6.07 6.93
N GLY A 28 -5.67 6.02 7.92
CA GLY A 28 -5.99 6.25 9.33
C GLY A 28 -6.61 7.62 9.63
N THR A 29 -6.27 8.66 8.85
CA THR A 29 -6.87 10.00 8.95
C THR A 29 -8.39 9.99 8.71
N LEU A 30 -8.93 9.03 7.95
CA LEU A 30 -10.38 8.88 7.76
C LEU A 30 -11.14 8.43 9.03
N ILE A 31 -10.42 8.08 10.09
CA ILE A 31 -11.00 7.84 11.41
C ILE A 31 -10.79 9.06 12.28
N THR A 32 -9.54 9.44 12.51
CA THR A 32 -9.17 10.46 13.50
C THR A 32 -9.69 11.84 13.15
N PHE A 33 -9.55 12.30 11.90
CA PHE A 33 -9.98 13.66 11.53
C PHE A 33 -11.50 13.85 11.66
N PRO A 34 -12.35 12.98 11.07
CA PRO A 34 -13.77 12.89 11.38
C PRO A 34 -14.13 12.90 12.87
N THR A 35 -13.44 12.11 13.68
CA THR A 35 -13.65 12.08 15.14
C THR A 35 -13.39 13.45 15.78
N LEU A 36 -12.34 14.15 15.38
CA LEU A 36 -12.04 15.48 15.90
C LEU A 36 -13.10 16.51 15.49
N LEU A 37 -13.55 16.50 14.23
CA LEU A 37 -14.64 17.39 13.81
C LEU A 37 -15.93 17.09 14.59
N ALA A 38 -16.18 15.82 14.90
CA ALA A 38 -17.36 15.44 15.66
C ALA A 38 -17.36 16.03 17.08
N PHE A 39 -16.19 16.22 17.69
CA PHE A 39 -16.00 16.90 18.98
C PHE A 39 -15.82 18.42 18.87
N GLY A 40 -16.03 19.01 17.69
CA GLY A 40 -16.08 20.46 17.51
C GLY A 40 -14.72 21.13 17.31
N TYR A 41 -13.65 20.37 17.06
CA TYR A 41 -12.35 20.97 16.75
C TYR A 41 -12.39 21.68 15.38
N PRO A 42 -11.80 22.89 15.25
CA PRO A 42 -11.68 23.57 13.96
C PRO A 42 -10.92 22.71 12.94
N PRO A 43 -11.32 22.65 11.66
CA PRO A 43 -10.73 21.74 10.68
C PRO A 43 -9.22 21.84 10.55
N VAL A 44 -8.65 23.05 10.48
CA VAL A 44 -7.19 23.22 10.36
C VAL A 44 -6.47 22.68 11.60
N VAL A 45 -6.94 23.02 12.80
CA VAL A 45 -6.38 22.53 14.07
C VAL A 45 -6.50 21.02 14.20
N ALA A 46 -7.66 20.47 13.81
CA ALA A 46 -7.89 19.03 13.80
C ALA A 46 -6.93 18.30 12.86
N ASN A 47 -6.74 18.81 11.64
CA ASN A 47 -5.83 18.23 10.66
C ASN A 47 -4.36 18.31 11.11
N VAL A 48 -3.94 19.48 11.58
CA VAL A 48 -2.59 19.72 12.13
C VAL A 48 -2.29 18.78 13.30
N SER A 49 -3.16 18.76 14.31
CA SER A 49 -2.96 17.96 15.53
C SER A 49 -3.00 16.46 15.23
N ASN A 50 -3.88 16.04 14.32
CA ASN A 50 -3.95 14.67 13.84
C ASN A 50 -2.65 14.25 13.13
N ASN A 51 -2.14 15.07 12.21
CA ASN A 51 -0.93 14.74 11.46
C ASN A 51 0.26 14.55 12.42
N VAL A 52 0.47 15.51 13.32
CA VAL A 52 1.51 15.45 14.36
C VAL A 52 1.33 14.19 15.23
N GLY A 53 0.11 13.92 15.69
CA GLY A 53 -0.20 12.75 16.51
C GLY A 53 0.00 11.41 15.80
N LEU A 54 -0.11 11.34 14.47
CA LEU A 54 0.08 10.09 13.72
C LEU A 54 1.54 9.77 13.39
N VAL A 55 2.46 10.72 13.49
CA VAL A 55 3.89 10.49 13.18
C VAL A 55 4.49 9.35 14.00
N PRO A 56 4.35 9.31 15.34
CA PRO A 56 4.96 8.25 16.15
C PRO A 56 4.42 6.85 15.79
N GLY A 57 3.11 6.73 15.51
CA GLY A 57 2.50 5.48 15.04
C GLY A 57 2.96 5.06 13.63
N GLY A 58 3.23 6.04 12.74
CA GLY A 58 3.81 5.78 11.43
C GLY A 58 5.23 5.22 11.53
N VAL A 59 6.06 5.79 12.41
CA VAL A 59 7.42 5.29 12.69
C VAL A 59 7.38 3.88 13.26
N SER A 60 6.52 3.63 14.25
CA SER A 60 6.40 2.30 14.87
C SER A 60 5.96 1.23 13.85
N GLY A 61 5.02 1.56 12.96
CA GLY A 61 4.58 0.70 11.87
C GLY A 61 5.66 0.44 10.82
N ALA A 62 6.43 1.47 10.43
CA ALA A 62 7.53 1.34 9.46
C ALA A 62 8.65 0.42 9.96
N VAL A 63 9.00 0.50 11.25
CA VAL A 63 9.98 -0.41 11.89
C VAL A 63 9.52 -1.87 11.79
N GLY A 64 8.21 -2.13 11.87
CA GLY A 64 7.62 -3.46 11.70
C GLY A 64 7.78 -4.06 10.30
N TYR A 65 8.03 -3.23 9.27
CA TYR A 65 8.24 -3.65 7.88
C TYR A 65 9.70 -3.55 7.42
N ARG A 66 10.65 -3.46 8.36
CA ARG A 66 12.07 -3.28 8.06
C ARG A 66 12.68 -4.44 7.27
N ALA A 67 12.15 -5.66 7.42
CA ALA A 67 12.66 -6.83 6.70
C ALA A 67 12.34 -6.75 5.21
N GLU A 68 11.15 -6.26 4.87
CA GLU A 68 10.62 -6.11 3.53
C GLU A 68 11.28 -4.94 2.77
N LEU A 69 11.89 -3.98 3.48
CA LEU A 69 12.65 -2.87 2.90
C LEU A 69 14.06 -3.27 2.44
N LYS A 70 14.57 -4.44 2.82
CA LYS A 70 15.89 -4.92 2.37
C LYS A 70 15.95 -4.98 0.83
N GLY A 71 16.99 -4.37 0.27
CA GLY A 71 17.20 -4.25 -1.18
C GLY A 71 16.44 -3.10 -1.86
N GLN A 72 15.61 -2.31 -1.15
CA GLN A 72 14.82 -1.22 -1.76
C GLN A 72 15.40 0.19 -1.55
N ARG A 73 16.63 0.32 -1.02
CA ARG A 73 17.24 1.61 -0.62
C ARG A 73 17.19 2.68 -1.72
N ARG A 74 17.60 2.35 -2.95
CA ARG A 74 17.61 3.32 -4.07
C ARG A 74 16.21 3.83 -4.40
N ARG A 75 15.21 2.96 -4.37
CA ARG A 75 13.80 3.31 -4.61
C ARG A 75 13.28 4.21 -3.50
N VAL A 76 13.49 3.81 -2.24
CA VAL A 76 13.06 4.58 -1.06
C VAL A 76 13.68 5.97 -1.06
N ILE A 77 14.97 6.12 -1.37
CA ILE A 77 15.61 7.44 -1.45
C ILE A 77 15.01 8.29 -2.58
N ARG A 78 14.87 7.71 -3.78
CA ARG A 78 14.39 8.47 -4.96
C ARG A 78 12.94 8.92 -4.81
N LEU A 79 12.03 8.02 -4.42
CA LEU A 79 10.62 8.33 -4.24
C LEU A 79 10.34 9.02 -2.89
N GLY A 80 11.19 8.78 -1.89
CA GLY A 80 11.16 9.49 -0.62
C GLY A 80 11.49 10.97 -0.78
N ALA A 81 12.44 11.33 -1.65
CA ALA A 81 12.70 12.73 -1.98
C ALA A 81 11.46 13.42 -2.60
N ALA A 82 10.79 12.77 -3.56
CA ALA A 82 9.53 13.27 -4.13
C ALA A 82 8.46 13.47 -3.05
N SER A 83 8.28 12.46 -2.20
CA SER A 83 7.28 12.46 -1.13
C SER A 83 7.56 13.54 -0.10
N LEU A 84 8.83 13.73 0.30
CA LEU A 84 9.24 14.73 1.29
C LEU A 84 9.06 16.15 0.74
N CYS A 85 9.51 16.42 -0.48
CA CYS A 85 9.28 17.72 -1.12
C CYS A 85 7.79 18.00 -1.30
N GLY A 86 7.02 17.01 -1.76
CA GLY A 86 5.57 17.14 -1.89
C GLY A 86 4.90 17.42 -0.54
N GLY A 87 5.24 16.63 0.49
CA GLY A 87 4.70 16.78 1.84
C GLY A 87 4.97 18.16 2.45
N LEU A 88 6.18 18.69 2.23
CA LEU A 88 6.55 20.04 2.64
C LEU A 88 5.65 21.09 1.96
N VAL A 89 5.50 21.01 0.63
CA VAL A 89 4.62 21.92 -0.13
C VAL A 89 3.17 21.81 0.35
N GLY A 90 2.66 20.60 0.54
CA GLY A 90 1.31 20.35 1.03
C GLY A 90 1.06 20.93 2.42
N ALA A 91 1.99 20.75 3.34
CA ALA A 91 1.90 21.28 4.70
C ALA A 91 1.93 22.82 4.71
N ILE A 92 2.80 23.43 3.90
CA ILE A 92 2.84 24.89 3.73
C ILE A 92 1.51 25.39 3.15
N LEU A 93 0.98 24.73 2.11
CA LEU A 93 -0.30 25.10 1.51
C LEU A 93 -1.45 25.06 2.54
N LEU A 94 -1.46 24.10 3.46
CA LEU A 94 -2.47 24.05 4.52
C LEU A 94 -2.44 25.29 5.41
N LEU A 95 -1.24 25.79 5.74
CA LEU A 95 -1.07 26.94 6.63
C LEU A 95 -1.23 28.29 5.92
N VAL A 96 -0.92 28.36 4.63
CA VAL A 96 -1.01 29.58 3.82
C VAL A 96 -2.42 29.80 3.27
N LEU A 97 -3.13 28.73 2.91
CA LEU A 97 -4.49 28.85 2.37
C LEU A 97 -5.50 29.24 3.47
N PRO A 98 -6.55 30.01 3.12
CA PRO A 98 -7.56 30.41 4.08
C PRO A 98 -8.24 29.22 4.76
N ALA A 99 -8.37 29.28 6.09
CA ALA A 99 -9.03 28.23 6.87
C ALA A 99 -10.50 27.98 6.45
N ALA A 100 -11.17 29.03 5.95
CA ALA A 100 -12.52 28.92 5.38
C ALA A 100 -12.54 28.04 4.13
N ALA A 101 -11.59 28.23 3.21
CA ALA A 101 -11.47 27.39 2.02
C ALA A 101 -11.21 25.93 2.39
N PHE A 102 -10.35 25.66 3.39
CA PHE A 102 -10.14 24.29 3.88
C PHE A 102 -11.43 23.68 4.44
N LYS A 103 -12.20 24.44 5.24
CA LYS A 103 -13.49 23.98 5.77
C LYS A 103 -14.47 23.58 4.65
N GLU A 104 -14.53 24.34 3.56
CA GLU A 104 -15.43 24.08 2.43
C GLU A 104 -15.04 22.85 1.61
N ILE A 105 -13.75 22.59 1.42
CA ILE A 105 -13.29 21.44 0.63
C ILE A 105 -13.26 20.13 1.42
N VAL A 106 -13.21 20.19 2.76
CA VAL A 106 -13.11 19.00 3.63
C VAL A 106 -14.15 17.91 3.31
N PRO A 107 -15.46 18.21 3.13
CA PRO A 107 -16.45 17.21 2.74
C PRO A 107 -16.07 16.49 1.43
N ALA A 108 -15.62 17.23 0.43
CA ALA A 108 -15.18 16.67 -0.85
C ALA A 108 -13.94 15.77 -0.68
N LEU A 109 -12.95 16.21 0.13
CA LEU A 109 -11.75 15.43 0.41
C LEU A 109 -12.08 14.11 1.14
N ILE A 110 -12.99 14.14 2.11
CA ILE A 110 -13.47 12.93 2.80
C ILE A 110 -14.22 12.02 1.81
N GLY A 111 -15.12 12.58 0.99
CA GLY A 111 -15.86 11.81 -0.02
C GLY A 111 -14.94 11.09 -1.01
N ILE A 112 -13.95 11.79 -1.56
CA ILE A 112 -12.94 11.21 -2.46
C ILE A 112 -12.16 10.10 -1.76
N ALA A 113 -11.72 10.35 -0.53
CA ALA A 113 -10.96 9.37 0.24
C ALA A 113 -11.80 8.11 0.59
N LEU A 114 -13.10 8.27 0.88
CA LEU A 114 -14.03 7.15 1.05
C LEU A 114 -14.20 6.32 -0.22
N VAL A 115 -14.43 6.99 -1.36
CA VAL A 115 -14.51 6.34 -2.68
C VAL A 115 -13.22 5.53 -2.92
N MET A 116 -12.06 6.14 -2.72
CA MET A 116 -10.78 5.44 -2.86
C MET A 116 -10.67 4.19 -1.98
N VAL A 117 -11.09 4.25 -0.71
CA VAL A 117 -11.06 3.10 0.20
C VAL A 117 -12.01 2.00 -0.26
N VAL A 118 -13.20 2.35 -0.75
CA VAL A 118 -14.17 1.39 -1.31
C VAL A 118 -13.63 0.69 -2.56
N PHE A 119 -12.93 1.42 -3.44
CA PHE A 119 -12.36 0.87 -4.68
C PHE A 119 -10.99 0.19 -4.50
N GLN A 120 -10.31 0.41 -3.37
CA GLN A 120 -9.01 -0.18 -3.06
C GLN A 120 -8.91 -1.71 -3.26
N PRO A 121 -9.91 -2.55 -2.89
CA PRO A 121 -9.82 -4.00 -3.13
C PRO A 121 -9.76 -4.36 -4.62
N ARG A 122 -10.51 -3.63 -5.46
CA ARG A 122 -10.52 -3.85 -6.92
C ARG A 122 -9.17 -3.45 -7.50
N LEU A 123 -8.62 -2.34 -7.06
CA LEU A 123 -7.29 -1.89 -7.44
C LEU A 123 -6.22 -2.91 -7.07
N SER A 124 -6.24 -3.44 -5.83
CA SER A 124 -5.28 -4.46 -5.39
C SER A 124 -5.40 -5.77 -6.19
N LYS A 125 -6.62 -6.21 -6.51
CA LYS A 125 -6.84 -7.41 -7.35
C LYS A 125 -6.34 -7.19 -8.78
N TRP A 126 -6.64 -6.03 -9.36
CA TRP A 126 -6.21 -5.68 -10.70
C TRP A 126 -4.68 -5.60 -10.81
N VAL A 127 -4.01 -4.98 -9.83
CA VAL A 127 -2.55 -4.96 -9.72
C VAL A 127 -2.00 -6.38 -9.64
N ALA A 128 -2.55 -7.22 -8.76
CA ALA A 128 -2.10 -8.60 -8.60
C ALA A 128 -2.27 -9.45 -9.87
N ALA A 129 -3.40 -9.32 -10.56
CA ALA A 129 -3.64 -10.01 -11.83
C ALA A 129 -2.64 -9.59 -12.92
N ARG A 130 -2.32 -8.29 -12.98
CA ARG A 130 -1.36 -7.75 -13.93
C ARG A 130 0.07 -8.23 -13.67
N GLN A 131 0.43 -8.43 -12.40
CA GLN A 131 1.72 -8.99 -12.01
C GLN A 131 1.81 -10.47 -12.42
N ALA A 132 0.76 -11.26 -12.18
CA ALA A 132 0.70 -12.66 -12.61
C ALA A 132 0.86 -12.82 -14.13
N ALA A 133 0.23 -11.96 -14.93
CA ALA A 133 0.36 -11.96 -16.38
C ALA A 133 1.78 -11.62 -16.87
N GLN A 134 2.50 -10.75 -16.16
CA GLN A 134 3.89 -10.40 -16.50
C GLN A 134 4.89 -11.49 -16.11
N SER A 135 4.64 -12.23 -15.02
CA SER A 135 5.47 -13.37 -14.62
C SER A 135 5.25 -14.59 -15.52
N GLY A 136 4.02 -14.84 -15.98
CA GLY A 136 3.70 -15.97 -16.86
C GLY A 136 4.15 -15.83 -18.33
N GLY A 137 4.60 -14.64 -18.75
CA GLY A 137 5.18 -14.41 -20.07
C GLY A 137 6.69 -14.66 -20.15
N ALA A 138 7.37 -14.84 -19.00
CA ALA A 138 8.80 -15.12 -18.94
C ALA A 138 9.12 -16.64 -19.03
N ASP A 139 8.13 -17.50 -18.74
CA ASP A 139 8.20 -18.97 -18.85
C ASP A 139 7.26 -19.46 -19.97
N GLY A 140 7.44 -18.95 -21.18
CA GLY A 140 6.82 -19.57 -22.36
C GLY A 140 7.34 -21.02 -22.54
N PRO A 141 6.59 -21.92 -23.20
CA PRO A 141 6.96 -23.32 -23.37
C PRO A 141 8.27 -23.58 -24.16
N ASP A 142 8.95 -22.51 -24.63
CA ASP A 142 10.19 -22.56 -25.44
C ASP A 142 11.41 -21.98 -24.69
N GLY A 143 11.48 -22.09 -23.36
CA GLY A 143 12.74 -21.83 -22.64
C GLY A 143 13.81 -22.86 -23.05
N PRO A 144 15.05 -22.46 -23.41
CA PRO A 144 16.10 -23.42 -23.76
C PRO A 144 16.34 -24.35 -22.56
N GLY A 145 16.16 -25.65 -22.81
CA GLY A 145 15.94 -26.66 -21.78
C GLY A 145 16.99 -26.67 -20.67
N ALA A 146 16.48 -26.70 -19.43
CA ALA A 146 17.19 -27.29 -18.31
C ALA A 146 17.17 -28.82 -18.46
N ALA A 147 17.88 -29.34 -19.46
CA ALA A 147 18.29 -30.74 -19.52
C ALA A 147 19.73 -30.82 -19.00
N GLY A 148 19.91 -31.37 -17.80
CA GLY A 148 21.24 -31.67 -17.28
C GLY A 148 21.32 -31.66 -15.76
N GLY A 149 21.05 -32.80 -15.13
CA GLY A 149 21.25 -32.95 -13.68
C GLY A 149 20.71 -34.22 -13.05
N SER A 150 20.71 -35.36 -13.76
CA SER A 150 20.55 -36.67 -13.11
C SER A 150 21.92 -37.35 -13.07
N THR A 151 22.70 -37.08 -12.03
CA THR A 151 23.83 -37.95 -11.66
C THR A 151 23.27 -39.13 -10.89
N ALA A 152 22.80 -40.13 -11.64
CA ALA A 152 22.71 -41.49 -11.15
C ALA A 152 24.15 -41.99 -10.98
N VAL A 153 24.54 -42.25 -9.74
CA VAL A 153 25.75 -42.99 -9.39
C VAL A 153 25.41 -44.45 -9.62
N ASP A 154 25.96 -45.05 -10.68
CA ASP A 154 26.08 -46.50 -10.79
C ASP A 154 27.54 -46.87 -10.95
N GLY A 155 27.96 -47.79 -10.10
CA GLY A 155 29.30 -48.31 -9.96
C GLY A 155 29.24 -49.77 -9.53
N GLY A 156 28.47 -50.59 -10.27
CA GLY A 156 28.77 -51.98 -10.63
C GLY A 156 28.77 -53.06 -9.55
N PRO A 157 28.25 -54.26 -9.90
CA PRO A 157 28.85 -55.50 -9.46
C PRO A 157 29.21 -56.42 -10.63
N THR A 158 30.30 -57.14 -10.42
CA THR A 158 30.89 -58.16 -11.30
C THR A 158 30.00 -59.40 -11.45
N ALA A 159 29.86 -59.84 -12.71
CA ALA A 159 29.74 -61.19 -13.27
C ALA A 159 29.00 -62.31 -12.49
N VAL A 160 28.10 -63.04 -13.19
CA VAL A 160 28.22 -64.47 -13.56
C VAL A 160 26.89 -65.00 -14.16
N ASP A 161 27.03 -65.79 -15.25
CA ASP A 161 26.17 -66.80 -15.89
C ASP A 161 24.73 -66.55 -16.39
N GLY A 162 24.56 -66.77 -17.71
CA GLY A 162 23.98 -68.04 -18.20
C GLY A 162 22.49 -68.07 -18.55
N GLY A 163 22.17 -68.07 -19.86
CA GLY A 163 20.87 -68.56 -20.38
C GLY A 163 20.49 -68.01 -21.76
N PRO A 164 20.20 -68.86 -22.78
CA PRO A 164 19.77 -68.41 -24.10
C PRO A 164 18.25 -68.57 -24.27
N THR A 165 17.56 -67.59 -24.85
CA THR A 165 16.22 -67.71 -25.48
C THR A 165 15.88 -66.36 -26.13
N ALA A 166 15.93 -66.20 -27.45
CA ALA A 166 14.95 -66.60 -28.47
C ALA A 166 14.08 -65.42 -28.96
N LEU A 167 14.28 -65.11 -30.24
CA LEU A 167 13.28 -64.81 -31.29
C LEU A 167 12.39 -63.54 -31.24
N ALA A 168 12.60 -62.75 -32.31
CA ALA A 168 11.59 -62.27 -33.26
C ALA A 168 10.66 -61.11 -32.88
N GLY A 169 10.47 -60.19 -33.85
CA GLY A 169 9.33 -59.26 -33.85
C GLY A 169 9.59 -57.95 -34.57
N SER A 170 9.63 -57.99 -35.90
CA SER A 170 9.43 -56.84 -36.78
C SER A 170 8.03 -56.22 -36.62
N SER A 171 7.92 -54.89 -36.65
CA SER A 171 6.78 -54.24 -37.32
C SER A 171 7.01 -52.72 -37.48
N THR A 172 7.12 -52.32 -38.73
CA THR A 172 6.87 -50.98 -39.27
C THR A 172 5.38 -50.65 -39.26
N ALA A 173 5.01 -49.47 -38.79
CA ALA A 173 3.79 -48.79 -39.24
C ALA A 173 3.93 -47.28 -39.08
N ALA A 174 3.89 -46.60 -40.22
CA ALA A 174 3.69 -45.16 -40.33
C ALA A 174 2.24 -44.83 -39.95
N ASP A 175 2.01 -43.65 -39.38
CA ASP A 175 0.80 -42.90 -39.76
C ASP A 175 0.99 -41.40 -39.61
N GLY A 176 0.40 -40.67 -40.56
CA GLY A 176 0.57 -39.25 -40.78
C GLY A 176 -0.25 -38.38 -39.84
N GLY A 177 0.40 -37.37 -39.26
CA GLY A 177 -0.24 -36.28 -38.56
C GLY A 177 -0.21 -35.02 -39.42
N SER A 178 -1.38 -34.66 -39.96
CA SER A 178 -1.65 -33.43 -40.68
C SER A 178 -1.16 -32.19 -39.91
N GLY A 179 -0.22 -31.45 -40.52
CA GLY A 179 0.22 -30.15 -40.04
C GLY A 179 -0.88 -29.11 -40.23
N THR A 180 -1.74 -28.93 -39.22
CA THR A 180 -2.49 -27.69 -39.05
C THR A 180 -1.51 -26.63 -38.55
N VAL A 181 -1.03 -25.79 -39.48
CA VAL A 181 -0.31 -24.56 -39.14
C VAL A 181 -1.27 -23.71 -38.30
N GLY A 182 -1.11 -23.78 -36.98
CA GLY A 182 -1.83 -22.94 -36.04
C GLY A 182 -1.51 -21.50 -36.39
N VAL A 183 -2.50 -20.77 -36.89
CA VAL A 183 -2.43 -19.32 -37.05
C VAL A 183 -2.18 -18.76 -35.65
N VAL A 184 -0.92 -18.42 -35.37
CA VAL A 184 -0.56 -17.64 -34.19
C VAL A 184 -1.20 -16.28 -34.39
N THR A 185 -2.41 -16.11 -33.87
CA THR A 185 -3.01 -14.78 -33.76
C THR A 185 -2.03 -13.94 -32.97
N PRO A 186 -1.52 -12.81 -33.52
CA PRO A 186 -0.65 -11.94 -32.76
C PRO A 186 -1.47 -11.46 -31.55
N VAL A 187 -1.06 -11.92 -30.35
CA VAL A 187 -1.55 -11.35 -29.11
C VAL A 187 -1.24 -9.86 -29.22
N ALA A 188 -2.28 -9.03 -29.31
CA ALA A 188 -2.13 -7.59 -29.35
C ALA A 188 -1.21 -7.21 -28.20
N THR A 189 0.02 -6.80 -28.52
CA THR A 189 1.00 -6.36 -27.54
C THR A 189 0.40 -5.08 -26.99
N GLN A 190 -0.37 -5.21 -25.90
CA GLN A 190 -0.88 -4.04 -25.22
C GLN A 190 0.34 -3.23 -24.86
N THR A 191 0.48 -2.05 -25.47
CA THR A 191 1.52 -1.10 -25.16
C THR A 191 1.19 -0.59 -23.77
N ILE A 192 1.57 -1.40 -22.78
CA ILE A 192 1.42 -1.07 -21.38
C ILE A 192 2.30 0.15 -21.18
N VAL A 193 1.68 1.31 -20.95
CA VAL A 193 2.39 2.50 -20.52
C VAL A 193 3.02 2.15 -19.17
N GLN A 194 4.26 1.70 -19.20
CA GLN A 194 5.07 1.54 -18.01
C GLN A 194 5.25 2.95 -17.46
N VAL A 195 4.68 3.22 -16.29
CA VAL A 195 4.79 4.53 -15.65
C VAL A 195 6.28 4.76 -15.37
N GLY A 196 6.92 5.50 -16.27
CA GLY A 196 8.36 5.68 -16.29
C GLY A 196 8.87 6.42 -15.05
N GLY A 197 10.18 6.36 -14.84
CA GLY A 197 10.84 6.96 -13.67
C GLY A 197 10.43 8.40 -13.35
N PRO A 198 10.38 9.33 -14.34
CA PRO A 198 9.97 10.71 -14.11
C PRO A 198 8.48 10.88 -13.78
N VAL A 199 7.59 10.19 -14.53
CA VAL A 199 6.14 10.28 -14.32
C VAL A 199 5.76 9.77 -12.94
N LEU A 200 6.29 8.61 -12.54
CA LEU A 200 6.07 8.07 -11.20
C LEU A 200 6.56 9.05 -10.13
N TRP A 201 7.71 9.68 -10.34
CA TRP A 201 8.26 10.65 -9.40
C TRP A 201 7.33 11.85 -9.20
N VAL A 202 6.80 12.41 -10.30
CA VAL A 202 5.81 13.50 -10.26
C VAL A 202 4.53 13.07 -9.56
N LEU A 203 4.00 11.88 -9.87
CA LEU A 203 2.79 11.37 -9.23
C LEU A 203 2.97 11.13 -7.72
N VAL A 204 4.14 10.64 -7.32
CA VAL A 204 4.50 10.49 -5.89
C VAL A 204 4.67 11.86 -5.23
N PHE A 205 5.27 12.84 -5.92
CA PHE A 205 5.34 14.22 -5.43
C PHE A 205 3.94 14.81 -5.21
N LEU A 206 3.04 14.71 -6.19
CA LEU A 206 1.65 15.20 -6.07
C LEU A 206 0.88 14.47 -4.97
N SER A 207 1.07 13.15 -4.84
CA SER A 207 0.55 12.39 -3.70
C SER A 207 1.12 12.88 -2.38
N GLY A 208 2.37 13.33 -2.34
CA GLY A 208 3.01 13.97 -1.19
C GLY A 208 2.38 15.32 -0.88
N VAL A 209 2.11 16.17 -1.87
CA VAL A 209 1.41 17.45 -1.72
C VAL A 209 0.04 17.23 -1.08
N TYR A 210 -0.74 16.30 -1.64
CA TYR A 210 -2.01 15.91 -1.05
C TYR A 210 -1.86 15.35 0.37
N GLY A 211 -0.82 14.53 0.61
CA GLY A 211 -0.57 13.92 1.90
C GLY A 211 -0.20 14.92 3.00
N GLY A 212 0.64 15.90 2.68
CA GLY A 212 1.03 16.98 3.59
C GLY A 212 -0.12 17.94 3.85
N TYR A 213 -1.00 18.13 2.87
CA TYR A 213 -2.19 18.98 3.00
C TYR A 213 -3.28 18.32 3.86
N PHE A 214 -3.64 17.05 3.57
CA PHE A 214 -4.76 16.37 4.23
C PHE A 214 -4.49 14.92 4.65
N GLY A 215 -3.76 14.14 3.86
CA GLY A 215 -3.29 12.80 4.26
C GLY A 215 -4.32 11.66 4.27
N ALA A 216 -5.63 11.93 4.20
CA ALA A 216 -6.64 10.87 4.12
C ALA A 216 -6.47 10.00 2.86
N ALA A 217 -6.58 8.67 2.99
CA ALA A 217 -6.38 7.72 1.88
C ALA A 217 -5.07 7.86 1.05
N GLN A 218 -4.09 8.65 1.50
CA GLN A 218 -2.83 8.86 0.78
C GLN A 218 -2.02 7.58 0.58
N GLY A 219 -2.11 6.62 1.51
CA GLY A 219 -1.50 5.31 1.31
C GLY A 219 -2.15 4.50 0.19
N VAL A 220 -3.46 4.65 -0.04
CA VAL A 220 -4.17 3.99 -1.14
C VAL A 220 -3.68 4.56 -2.49
N LEU A 221 -3.44 5.86 -2.57
CA LEU A 221 -2.86 6.51 -3.76
C LEU A 221 -1.48 5.92 -4.06
N LEU A 222 -0.58 5.93 -3.07
CA LEU A 222 0.77 5.37 -3.22
C LEU A 222 0.75 3.88 -3.60
N LEU A 223 -0.15 3.09 -3.00
CA LEU A 223 -0.31 1.68 -3.33
C LEU A 223 -0.73 1.47 -4.79
N GLY A 224 -1.66 2.29 -5.29
CA GLY A 224 -2.09 2.28 -6.68
C GLY A 224 -0.95 2.65 -7.63
N LEU A 225 -0.30 3.78 -7.38
CA LEU A 225 0.81 4.27 -8.20
C LEU A 225 1.95 3.25 -8.30
N MET A 226 2.37 2.71 -7.17
CA MET A 226 3.46 1.73 -7.14
C MET A 226 3.03 0.35 -7.63
N GLY A 227 1.78 -0.05 -7.42
CA GLY A 227 1.22 -1.30 -7.95
C GLY A 227 1.18 -1.32 -9.48
N VAL A 228 0.99 -0.16 -10.11
CA VAL A 228 1.11 -0.02 -11.56
C VAL A 228 2.58 -0.01 -12.01
N ALA A 229 3.44 0.70 -11.27
CA ALA A 229 4.81 0.95 -11.69
C ALA A 229 5.79 -0.19 -11.41
N PHE A 230 5.48 -1.09 -10.46
CA PHE A 230 6.38 -2.16 -10.02
C PHE A 230 5.69 -3.52 -9.95
N THR A 231 6.47 -4.57 -10.21
CA THR A 231 6.06 -5.98 -10.12
C THR A 231 6.47 -6.66 -8.81
N ASP A 232 6.90 -5.88 -7.81
CA ASP A 232 7.21 -6.40 -6.48
C ASP A 232 5.98 -6.98 -5.78
N SER A 233 6.24 -7.88 -4.83
CA SER A 233 5.20 -8.42 -3.96
C SER A 233 4.45 -7.30 -3.22
N MET A 234 3.15 -7.53 -2.98
CA MET A 234 2.27 -6.56 -2.32
C MET A 234 2.82 -6.08 -0.95
N GLN A 235 3.54 -6.95 -0.24
CA GLN A 235 4.18 -6.62 1.04
C GLN A 235 5.34 -5.63 0.88
N ARG A 236 6.18 -5.79 -0.15
CA ARG A 236 7.29 -4.88 -0.46
C ARG A 236 6.79 -3.50 -0.90
N ILE A 237 5.71 -3.48 -1.68
CA ILE A 237 5.03 -2.23 -2.06
C ILE A 237 4.44 -1.55 -0.82
N ASN A 238 3.75 -2.29 0.06
CA ASN A 238 3.19 -1.73 1.28
C ASN A 238 4.27 -1.22 2.26
N ALA A 239 5.41 -1.89 2.33
CA ALA A 239 6.56 -1.43 3.13
C ALA A 239 7.07 -0.06 2.62
N THR A 240 7.28 0.07 1.32
CA THR A 240 7.69 1.35 0.70
C THR A 240 6.63 2.43 0.91
N LYS A 241 5.35 2.10 0.75
CA LYS A 241 4.21 3.01 0.99
C LYS A 241 4.25 3.59 2.40
N ASN A 242 4.45 2.75 3.40
CA ASN A 242 4.49 3.17 4.81
C ASN A 242 5.66 4.12 5.08
N VAL A 243 6.83 3.89 4.47
CA VAL A 243 7.98 4.80 4.60
C VAL A 243 7.67 6.15 3.93
N LEU A 244 7.19 6.15 2.70
CA LEU A 244 6.91 7.39 1.96
C LEU A 244 5.81 8.22 2.66
N ALA A 245 4.72 7.58 3.10
CA ALA A 245 3.69 8.25 3.90
C ALA A 245 4.22 8.75 5.25
N GLY A 246 5.09 7.97 5.89
CA GLY A 246 5.76 8.38 7.12
C GLY A 246 6.64 9.62 6.94
N LEU A 247 7.36 9.72 5.81
CA LEU A 247 8.16 10.91 5.47
C LEU A 247 7.27 12.14 5.26
N VAL A 248 6.15 11.98 4.56
CA VAL A 248 5.16 13.06 4.34
C VAL A 248 4.59 13.57 5.67
N ASN A 249 4.14 12.67 6.53
CA ASN A 249 3.63 13.05 7.85
C ASN A 249 4.73 13.66 8.73
N GLY A 250 5.95 13.10 8.68
CA GLY A 250 7.08 13.61 9.45
C GLY A 250 7.43 15.05 9.06
N VAL A 251 7.57 15.35 7.77
CA VAL A 251 7.89 16.72 7.32
C VAL A 251 6.72 17.68 7.57
N ALA A 252 5.47 17.23 7.37
CA ALA A 252 4.30 18.04 7.67
C ALA A 252 4.20 18.37 9.16
N ALA A 253 4.43 17.39 10.04
CA ALA A 253 4.44 17.61 11.48
C ALA A 253 5.52 18.62 11.90
N VAL A 254 6.71 18.58 11.32
CA VAL A 254 7.75 19.61 11.59
C VAL A 254 7.23 21.01 11.24
N VAL A 255 6.65 21.18 10.04
CA VAL A 255 6.05 22.45 9.62
C VAL A 255 4.95 22.88 10.59
N PHE A 256 4.05 21.97 10.96
CA PHE A 256 2.92 22.28 11.83
C PHE A 256 3.30 22.56 13.28
N ILE A 257 4.36 21.94 13.81
CA ILE A 257 4.89 22.23 15.14
C ILE A 257 5.50 23.64 15.18
N VAL A 258 6.17 24.06 14.10
CA VAL A 258 6.85 25.36 14.03
C VAL A 258 5.89 26.50 13.72
N ALA A 259 4.95 26.30 12.80
CA ALA A 259 4.13 27.38 12.23
C ALA A 259 2.61 27.17 12.38
N GLY A 260 2.17 26.02 12.86
CA GLY A 260 0.77 25.66 13.03
C GLY A 260 0.27 25.76 14.47
N HIS A 261 -1.04 25.67 14.64
CA HIS A 261 -1.69 25.61 15.95
C HIS A 261 -1.97 24.14 16.32
N VAL A 262 -1.05 23.53 17.06
CA VAL A 262 -1.16 22.15 17.52
C VAL A 262 -1.93 22.09 18.84
N ASN A 263 -3.01 21.30 18.89
CA ASN A 263 -3.61 20.90 20.14
C ASN A 263 -2.84 19.70 20.70
N TRP A 264 -1.95 19.96 21.66
CA TRP A 264 -1.05 18.96 22.24
C TRP A 264 -1.76 17.83 22.98
N GLY A 265 -2.92 18.10 23.61
CA GLY A 265 -3.72 17.06 24.25
C GLY A 265 -4.26 16.06 23.23
N VAL A 266 -4.83 16.56 22.14
CA VAL A 266 -5.29 15.73 21.01
C VAL A 266 -4.15 14.97 20.36
N ALA A 267 -3.07 15.68 20.01
CA ALA A 267 -1.91 15.08 19.36
C ALA A 267 -1.28 13.98 20.23
N GLY A 268 -1.19 14.20 21.54
CA GLY A 268 -0.69 13.22 22.51
C GLY A 268 -1.57 11.97 22.60
N LEU A 269 -2.89 12.13 22.64
CA LEU A 269 -3.83 10.99 22.66
C LEU A 269 -3.76 10.18 21.35
N ILE A 270 -3.71 10.86 20.20
CA ILE A 270 -3.55 10.21 18.90
C ILE A 270 -2.19 9.51 18.80
N ALA A 271 -1.11 10.12 19.32
CA ALA A 271 0.22 9.52 19.37
C ALA A 271 0.24 8.24 20.21
N ALA A 272 -0.25 8.30 21.44
CA ALA A 272 -0.32 7.14 22.31
C ALA A 272 -1.13 6.00 21.69
N GLY A 273 -2.33 6.31 21.17
CA GLY A 273 -3.17 5.34 20.49
C GLY A 273 -2.49 4.77 19.24
N SER A 274 -1.97 5.63 18.36
CA SER A 274 -1.39 5.22 17.08
C SER A 274 -0.10 4.44 17.21
N ILE A 275 0.71 4.65 18.24
CA ILE A 275 1.87 3.81 18.54
C ILE A 275 1.43 2.38 18.81
N LEU A 276 0.47 2.19 19.72
CA LEU A 276 -0.08 0.86 20.06
C LEU A 276 -0.75 0.23 18.84
N GLY A 277 -1.60 0.99 18.15
CA GLY A 277 -2.28 0.58 16.95
C GLY A 277 -1.33 0.17 15.83
N GLY A 278 -0.24 0.90 15.63
CA GLY A 278 0.79 0.62 14.63
C GLY A 278 1.52 -0.70 14.91
N GLN A 279 1.87 -0.98 16.17
CA GLN A 279 2.46 -2.26 16.57
C GLN A 279 1.50 -3.43 16.36
N VAL A 280 0.22 -3.26 16.76
CA VAL A 280 -0.83 -4.26 16.52
C VAL A 280 -1.02 -4.48 15.02
N GLY A 281 -1.05 -3.42 14.21
CA GLY A 281 -1.14 -3.48 12.76
C GLY A 281 0.04 -4.20 12.10
N ALA A 282 1.25 -4.02 12.62
CA ALA A 282 2.45 -4.68 12.10
C ALA A 282 2.50 -6.18 12.45
N ARG A 283 2.10 -6.56 13.67
CA ARG A 283 2.14 -7.95 14.15
C ARG A 283 0.92 -8.77 13.75
N VAL A 284 -0.27 -8.23 13.97
CA VAL A 284 -1.56 -8.93 13.85
C VAL A 284 -2.38 -8.40 12.68
N GLY A 285 -2.16 -7.16 12.24
CA GLY A 285 -2.92 -6.53 11.16
C GLY A 285 -2.88 -7.28 9.83
N ARG A 286 -1.84 -8.10 9.58
CA ARG A 286 -1.77 -9.00 8.42
C ARG A 286 -2.81 -10.13 8.46
N LYS A 287 -3.30 -10.49 9.64
CA LYS A 287 -4.32 -11.52 9.88
C LYS A 287 -5.73 -10.94 10.00
N LEU A 288 -5.87 -9.63 10.13
CA LEU A 288 -7.18 -8.99 10.24
C LEU A 288 -7.91 -9.09 8.91
N PRO A 289 -9.22 -9.43 8.92
CA PRO A 289 -10.01 -9.45 7.70
C PRO A 289 -10.02 -8.04 7.08
N PRO A 290 -9.53 -7.87 5.85
CA PRO A 290 -9.44 -6.55 5.21
C PRO A 290 -10.81 -5.86 5.06
N TRP A 291 -11.91 -6.62 5.06
CA TRP A 291 -13.26 -6.07 4.98
C TRP A 291 -13.66 -5.35 6.28
N GLY A 292 -13.26 -5.84 7.46
CA GLY A 292 -13.65 -5.25 8.75
C GLY A 292 -13.07 -3.86 8.94
N LEU A 293 -11.78 -3.69 8.62
CA LEU A 293 -11.11 -2.38 8.65
C LEU A 293 -11.77 -1.39 7.69
N ARG A 294 -12.19 -1.85 6.50
CA ARG A 294 -12.85 -0.99 5.51
C ARG A 294 -14.26 -0.59 5.93
N VAL A 295 -15.06 -1.52 6.45
CA VAL A 295 -16.40 -1.21 6.97
C VAL A 295 -16.28 -0.16 8.05
N LEU A 296 -15.35 -0.31 8.99
CA LEU A 296 -15.10 0.70 10.01
C LEU A 296 -14.77 2.08 9.41
N ILE A 297 -13.83 2.14 8.46
CA ILE A 297 -13.44 3.38 7.77
C ILE A 297 -14.63 4.03 7.06
N VAL A 298 -15.42 3.22 6.33
CA VAL A 298 -16.55 3.72 5.56
C VAL A 298 -17.67 4.20 6.47
N CYS A 299 -17.99 3.46 7.54
CA CYS A 299 -19.02 3.87 8.50
C CYS A 299 -18.64 5.18 9.19
N VAL A 300 -17.42 5.29 9.74
CA VAL A 300 -16.96 6.50 10.44
C VAL A 300 -16.88 7.69 9.48
N GLY A 301 -16.27 7.51 8.31
CA GLY A 301 -16.14 8.59 7.34
C GLY A 301 -17.48 9.03 6.77
N THR A 302 -18.42 8.10 6.51
CA THR A 302 -19.77 8.45 6.02
C THR A 302 -20.56 9.20 7.09
N ALA A 303 -20.53 8.74 8.35
CA ALA A 303 -21.20 9.42 9.45
C ALA A 303 -20.70 10.86 9.62
N ALA A 304 -19.40 11.09 9.50
CA ALA A 304 -18.84 12.44 9.53
C ALA A 304 -19.16 13.26 8.29
N LEU A 305 -19.18 12.66 7.10
CA LEU A 305 -19.58 13.34 5.89
C LEU A 305 -21.04 13.83 5.98
N VAL A 306 -21.94 12.98 6.46
CA VAL A 306 -23.35 13.36 6.71
C VAL A 306 -23.42 14.51 7.72
N LYS A 307 -22.69 14.43 8.84
CA LYS A 307 -22.65 15.49 9.85
C LYS A 307 -22.11 16.82 9.32
N LEU A 308 -21.20 16.79 8.35
CA LEU A 308 -20.62 18.00 7.75
C LEU A 308 -21.53 18.65 6.70
N LEU A 309 -22.47 17.89 6.12
CA LEU A 309 -23.39 18.35 5.08
C LEU A 309 -24.79 18.71 5.61
N ALA A 310 -25.11 18.30 6.84
CA ALA A 310 -26.34 18.64 7.55
C ALA A 310 -26.21 19.99 8.26
#